data_AF-A0A4P5WSN2-F1
#
_entry.id   AF-A0A4P5WSN2-F1
#
_cell.length_a   1.000
_cell.length_b   1.000
_cell.length_c   1.000
_cell.angle_alpha   90.00
_cell.angle_beta   90.00
_cell.angle_gamma   90.00
#
_symmetry.space_group_name_H-M   'P 1'
#
loop_
_entity.id
_entity.type
_entity.pdbx_description
1 polymer ?
#
loop_
_entity_poly.entity_id
_entity_poly.type
_entity_poly.pdbx_seq_one_letter_code
_entity_poly.pdbx_strand_id
1 'polypeptide(L)'
;MEQTAATTSNSQQGDFTDVPPLQDNRPLRHLAELLPLQVLTRSSITVAPWLQVTDTIRESLDSLTLILHQSRQRHALVVGPRGCGKSSLLLLFARETLNRRLDWQQIIYLDASNVGPEDSRAVLETLLAGLPAKGPVVLVIDGLCSLLNRPGGGTNKPLLRSIMARPGLSLFATIEVADFNEQIANDATMLDTFERVVAPQFPDEELVCLIKGYCEFLSESRRVQFSESLIRPTLTMTSTFLLSEVEPTRSLRVLELAADRAHFASPDKAMHVLSLADVAAVVARRSGISTETILGQSRRRDFATALESAVVGQPEAVREAAIELELIAAGLNEPNKPATVLMFAGMTGVGKTELARQIARLYSPSGRLKVYPMGNFTEPHSVSGLIGVPPGYVGHEDGGRLVNDLLADPYSVFLLDEAEKCHPNVWKPFLNLFDEGWIIDQRGRKAYGDRAIFILTTNAGDRSIAQLQKSDKSPTEIADHVRKTLSRVRHERSSQPVFPPQFLSRIRRIITFRTLGLDAMRGITEILLHRMQARWTKSRSKFVSVSKPLQDWIAQEGLRLNELSNGEEGGRIIQKLISERIEYEILKSATACPQKYEDCTELGLVMGEQLEEKGIPKIQIEMS
;
A
#
# COMPACT_ATOMS: atom_id res chain seq x y z
N MET A 1 70.72 -5.72 63.93
CA MET A 1 70.58 -5.03 62.64
C MET A 1 69.17 -5.28 62.14
N GLU A 2 68.55 -4.23 61.63
CA GLU A 2 67.24 -4.13 60.96
C GLU A 2 66.07 -3.61 61.81
N GLN A 3 65.87 -2.30 61.62
CA GLN A 3 64.74 -1.48 62.00
C GLN A 3 63.74 -1.38 60.84
N THR A 4 62.49 -1.25 61.25
CA THR A 4 61.26 -0.82 60.57
C THR A 4 61.32 0.55 59.86
N ALA A 5 60.64 0.67 58.69
CA ALA A 5 59.83 1.81 58.21
C ALA A 5 59.20 1.40 56.85
N ALA A 6 57.88 1.23 56.67
CA ALA A 6 56.81 2.23 56.60
C ALA A 6 56.99 3.27 55.47
N THR A 7 56.38 3.00 54.31
CA THR A 7 55.98 4.03 53.34
C THR A 7 54.64 3.67 52.70
N THR A 8 53.62 4.38 53.14
CA THR A 8 52.27 4.52 52.60
C THR A 8 52.28 4.92 51.12
N SER A 9 51.66 4.11 50.24
CA SER A 9 51.14 4.56 48.96
C SER A 9 49.63 4.74 49.08
N ASN A 10 49.20 5.99 49.26
CA ASN A 10 47.83 6.43 49.09
C ASN A 10 47.42 6.19 47.63
N SER A 11 46.78 5.07 47.34
CA SER A 11 45.92 4.94 46.16
C SER A 11 44.62 5.66 46.46
N GLN A 12 44.55 6.94 46.08
CA GLN A 12 43.30 7.69 46.08
C GLN A 12 42.27 6.91 45.24
N GLN A 13 41.27 6.37 45.94
CA GLN A 13 39.98 6.02 45.37
C GLN A 13 39.39 7.29 44.77
N GLY A 14 39.53 7.47 43.46
CA GLY A 14 38.73 8.43 42.71
C GLY A 14 37.36 7.80 42.47
N ASP A 15 36.40 8.09 43.34
CA ASP A 15 34.99 7.87 43.07
C ASP A 15 34.61 8.64 41.79
N PHE A 16 34.06 7.93 40.80
CA PHE A 16 33.44 8.55 39.60
C PHE A 16 32.05 9.12 39.96
N THR A 17 31.99 9.96 41.00
CA THR A 17 30.80 10.73 41.38
C THR A 17 30.74 12.11 40.75
N ASP A 18 31.83 12.57 40.09
CA ASP A 18 31.92 13.91 39.50
C ASP A 18 31.67 13.92 37.98
N VAL A 19 30.55 13.33 37.53
CA VAL A 19 29.95 13.77 36.26
C VAL A 19 28.96 14.87 36.64
N PRO A 20 29.19 16.15 36.29
CA PRO A 20 28.28 17.20 36.66
C PRO A 20 26.88 16.84 36.12
N PRO A 21 25.85 16.77 36.97
CA PRO A 21 24.51 16.47 36.51
C PRO A 21 24.09 17.51 35.46
N LEU A 22 23.19 17.13 34.53
CA LEU A 22 22.51 18.06 33.59
C LEU A 22 22.03 19.36 34.27
N GLN A 23 21.82 19.32 35.59
CA GLN A 23 21.39 20.42 36.44
C GLN A 23 22.27 21.67 36.37
N ASP A 24 23.57 21.55 36.10
CA ASP A 24 24.50 22.71 36.04
C ASP A 24 24.61 23.35 34.64
N ASN A 25 24.02 22.73 33.61
CA ASN A 25 24.12 23.17 32.21
C ASN A 25 22.77 23.72 31.70
N ARG A 26 22.56 25.04 31.86
CA ARG A 26 21.29 25.72 31.51
C ARG A 26 20.78 25.41 30.09
N PRO A 27 21.61 25.42 29.02
CA PRO A 27 21.18 25.04 27.67
C PRO A 27 20.64 23.61 27.57
N LEU A 28 21.35 22.61 28.10
CA LEU A 28 20.93 21.22 28.00
C LEU A 28 19.69 20.93 28.85
N ARG A 29 19.52 21.63 29.98
CA ARG A 29 18.31 21.53 30.81
C ARG A 29 17.07 22.02 30.06
N HIS A 30 17.16 23.16 29.39
CA HIS A 30 16.06 23.69 28.59
C HIS A 30 15.68 22.74 27.44
N LEU A 31 16.68 22.10 26.82
CA LEU A 31 16.44 21.12 25.76
C LEU A 31 15.83 19.82 26.28
N ALA A 32 16.20 19.38 27.49
CA ALA A 32 15.61 18.22 28.16
C ALA A 32 14.14 18.42 28.60
N GLU A 33 13.67 19.66 28.71
CA GLU A 33 12.25 19.96 28.95
C GLU A 33 11.40 19.81 27.67
N LEU A 34 12.03 19.95 26.50
CA LEU A 34 11.37 19.95 25.19
C LEU A 34 11.53 18.63 24.43
N LEU A 35 12.63 17.92 24.64
CA LEU A 35 12.97 16.67 23.95
C LEU A 35 13.49 15.61 24.91
N PRO A 36 13.40 14.31 24.55
CA PRO A 36 14.03 13.24 25.31
C PRO A 36 15.57 13.33 25.19
N LEU A 37 16.17 14.22 25.98
CA LEU A 37 17.61 14.38 26.14
C LEU A 37 18.03 13.82 27.48
N GLN A 38 18.96 12.87 27.48
CA GLN A 38 19.46 12.24 28.69
C GLN A 38 20.97 12.06 28.65
N VAL A 39 21.62 12.36 29.77
CA VAL A 39 22.99 11.91 30.00
C VAL A 39 22.94 10.46 30.45
N LEU A 40 23.55 9.58 29.67
CA LEU A 40 23.52 8.15 29.92
C LEU A 40 24.56 7.80 30.99
N THR A 41 24.08 7.17 32.04
CA THR A 41 24.83 6.58 33.15
C THR A 41 24.52 5.08 33.17
N ARG A 42 25.34 4.28 33.87
CA ARG A 42 25.10 2.83 33.98
C ARG A 42 23.70 2.48 34.52
N SER A 43 23.13 3.34 35.35
CA SER A 43 21.79 3.19 35.93
C SER A 43 20.66 3.80 35.09
N SER A 44 20.94 4.71 34.15
CA SER A 44 19.89 5.37 33.36
C SER A 44 19.62 4.72 32.00
N ILE A 45 20.53 3.87 31.49
CA ILE A 45 20.27 3.12 30.26
C ILE A 45 19.29 1.98 30.54
N THR A 46 18.06 2.14 30.08
CA THR A 46 17.07 1.06 30.05
C THR A 46 17.12 0.37 28.69
N VAL A 47 17.92 -0.69 28.58
CA VAL A 47 17.81 -1.62 27.44
C VAL A 47 16.70 -2.61 27.75
N ALA A 48 15.89 -2.93 26.76
CA ALA A 48 14.91 -4.00 26.80
C ALA A 48 15.51 -5.28 27.44
N PRO A 49 14.98 -5.78 28.57
CA PRO A 49 15.54 -6.94 29.27
C PRO A 49 15.58 -8.22 28.42
N TRP A 50 14.66 -8.33 27.47
CA TRP A 50 14.53 -9.46 26.55
C TRP A 50 15.51 -9.42 25.38
N LEU A 51 16.16 -8.28 25.12
CA LEU A 51 17.00 -8.10 23.94
C LEU A 51 18.34 -8.80 24.15
N GLN A 52 18.48 -9.99 23.56
CA GLN A 52 19.72 -10.74 23.55
C GLN A 52 20.68 -10.20 22.48
N VAL A 53 21.96 -10.13 22.81
CA VAL A 53 23.01 -9.74 21.86
C VAL A 53 23.37 -10.95 21.02
N THR A 54 22.76 -11.03 19.83
CA THR A 54 23.07 -12.04 18.81
C THR A 54 24.40 -11.73 18.11
N ASP A 55 24.89 -12.65 17.29
CA ASP A 55 26.16 -12.46 16.58
C ASP A 55 26.08 -11.30 15.58
N THR A 56 24.98 -11.17 14.83
CA THR A 56 24.75 -10.01 13.92
C THR A 56 24.76 -8.67 14.68
N ILE A 57 24.18 -8.62 15.88
CA ILE A 57 24.24 -7.41 16.73
C ILE A 57 25.67 -7.16 17.19
N ARG A 58 26.37 -8.20 17.62
CA ARG A 58 27.76 -8.10 18.11
C ARG A 58 28.69 -7.55 17.03
N GLU A 59 28.61 -8.04 15.79
CA GLU A 59 29.40 -7.51 14.67
C GLU A 59 29.15 -6.00 14.45
N SER A 60 27.90 -5.57 14.54
CA SER A 60 27.53 -4.16 14.42
C SER A 60 28.06 -3.33 15.59
N LEU A 61 28.01 -3.86 16.82
CA LEU A 61 28.53 -3.21 18.03
C LEU A 61 30.06 -3.12 18.00
N ASP A 62 30.76 -4.16 17.55
CA ASP A 62 32.21 -4.17 17.40
C ASP A 62 32.65 -3.14 16.35
N SER A 63 31.89 -2.98 15.27
CA SER A 63 32.13 -1.93 14.26
C SER A 63 32.01 -0.52 14.85
N LEU A 64 30.94 -0.25 15.61
CA LEU A 64 30.74 1.04 16.29
C LEU A 64 31.83 1.30 17.34
N THR A 65 32.21 0.26 18.07
CA THR A 65 33.28 0.33 19.07
C THR A 65 34.64 0.56 18.44
N LEU A 66 34.93 -0.05 17.30
CA LEU A 66 36.16 0.16 16.55
C LEU A 66 36.29 1.63 16.12
N ILE A 67 35.22 2.22 15.58
CA ILE A 67 35.18 3.64 15.18
C ILE A 67 35.55 4.55 16.35
N LEU A 68 35.03 4.26 17.55
CA LEU A 68 35.33 5.03 18.76
C LEU A 68 36.83 4.99 19.15
N HIS A 69 37.55 3.91 18.83
CA HIS A 69 38.96 3.72 19.19
C HIS A 69 39.95 4.19 18.11
N GLN A 70 39.48 4.70 16.98
CA GLN A 70 40.37 5.17 15.92
C GLN A 70 41.14 6.43 16.35
N SER A 71 42.39 6.55 15.88
CA SER A 71 43.27 7.69 16.22
C SER A 71 42.84 9.02 15.60
N ARG A 72 42.00 8.96 14.54
CA ARG A 72 41.34 10.13 13.97
C ARG A 72 39.94 10.24 14.54
N GLN A 73 39.52 11.45 14.85
CA GLN A 73 38.15 11.74 15.26
C GLN A 73 37.20 11.39 14.12
N ARG A 74 36.44 10.32 14.30
CA ARG A 74 35.41 9.86 13.37
C ARG A 74 34.07 9.80 14.05
N HIS A 75 33.05 10.00 13.23
CA HIS A 75 31.65 9.94 13.61
C HIS A 75 31.01 8.76 12.88
N ALA A 76 29.93 8.19 13.40
CA ALA A 76 29.27 7.06 12.77
C ALA A 76 27.82 7.36 12.42
N LEU A 77 27.38 6.88 11.25
CA LEU A 77 25.99 6.85 10.85
C LEU A 77 25.51 5.40 10.75
N VAL A 78 24.55 5.03 11.59
CA VAL A 78 23.81 3.77 11.47
C VAL A 78 22.72 3.98 10.43
N VAL A 79 22.95 3.45 9.23
CA VAL A 79 22.08 3.61 8.06
C VAL A 79 21.23 2.35 7.88
N GLY A 80 19.91 2.51 7.87
CA GLY A 80 19.00 1.39 7.64
C GLY A 80 17.54 1.81 7.58
N PRO A 81 16.64 0.91 7.15
CA PRO A 81 15.21 1.23 7.06
C PRO A 81 14.58 1.45 8.46
N ARG A 82 13.40 2.08 8.50
CA ARG A 82 12.65 2.25 9.75
C ARG A 82 12.20 0.89 10.29
N GLY A 83 12.41 0.62 11.58
CA GLY A 83 12.01 -0.63 12.23
C GLY A 83 13.06 -1.76 12.25
N CYS A 84 14.27 -1.56 11.72
CA CYS A 84 15.34 -2.55 11.83
C CYS A 84 16.11 -2.53 13.17
N GLY A 85 15.72 -1.68 14.12
CA GLY A 85 16.34 -1.62 15.46
C GLY A 85 17.57 -0.71 15.60
N LYS A 86 17.74 0.30 14.74
CA LYS A 86 18.87 1.27 14.82
C LYS A 86 19.03 1.92 16.19
N SER A 87 17.92 2.39 16.77
CA SER A 87 17.87 3.01 18.09
C SER A 87 18.34 2.05 19.18
N SER A 88 17.85 0.81 19.14
CA SER A 88 18.25 -0.24 20.07
C SER A 88 19.73 -0.57 19.97
N LEU A 89 20.28 -0.59 18.75
CA LEU A 89 21.72 -0.81 18.53
C LEU A 89 22.55 0.30 19.17
N LEU A 90 22.18 1.57 19.02
CA LEU A 90 22.91 2.68 19.65
C LEU A 90 22.82 2.67 21.18
N LEU A 91 21.67 2.28 21.74
CA LEU A 91 21.51 2.13 23.19
C LEU A 91 22.34 0.95 23.74
N LEU A 92 22.41 -0.17 23.00
CA LEU A 92 23.29 -1.29 23.33
C LEU A 92 24.76 -0.88 23.28
N PHE A 93 25.15 -0.14 22.24
CA PHE A 93 26.50 0.42 22.10
C PHE A 93 26.87 1.34 23.27
N ALA A 94 25.97 2.25 23.66
CA ALA A 94 26.19 3.12 24.81
C ALA A 94 26.38 2.32 26.11
N ARG A 95 25.56 1.28 26.32
CA ARG A 95 25.67 0.38 27.48
C ARG A 95 27.01 -0.35 27.52
N GLU A 96 27.43 -0.91 26.40
CA GLU A 96 28.68 -1.66 26.30
C GLU A 96 29.90 -0.76 26.51
N THR A 97 29.88 0.44 25.93
CA THR A 97 30.93 1.45 26.09
C THR A 97 31.11 1.85 27.56
N LEU A 98 30.00 2.07 28.30
CA LEU A 98 30.06 2.37 29.73
C LEU A 98 30.59 1.19 30.57
N ASN A 99 30.35 -0.05 30.14
CA ASN A 99 30.81 -1.25 30.84
C ASN A 99 32.31 -1.51 30.65
N ARG A 100 32.86 -1.20 29.47
CA ARG A 100 34.28 -1.41 29.13
C ARG A 100 35.26 -0.47 29.86
N ARG A 101 34.79 0.41 30.77
CA ARG A 101 35.61 1.33 31.61
C ARG A 101 36.63 2.13 30.80
N LEU A 102 36.19 2.66 29.67
CA LEU A 102 37.01 3.53 28.84
C LEU A 102 37.01 4.96 29.43
N ASP A 103 38.09 5.74 29.19
CA ASP A 103 38.34 7.09 29.73
C ASP A 103 37.34 8.19 29.27
N TRP A 104 36.14 7.83 28.79
CA TRP A 104 35.13 8.79 28.33
C TRP A 104 34.37 9.39 29.51
N GLN A 105 34.24 10.71 29.52
CA GLN A 105 33.65 11.44 30.65
C GLN A 105 32.12 11.47 30.60
N GLN A 106 31.51 11.41 29.41
CA GLN A 106 30.06 11.54 29.26
C GLN A 106 29.51 10.97 27.96
N ILE A 107 28.39 10.22 28.04
CA ILE A 107 27.56 9.84 26.88
C ILE A 107 26.24 10.60 26.96
N ILE A 108 25.88 11.31 25.88
CA ILE A 108 24.64 12.10 25.79
C ILE A 108 23.76 11.47 24.71
N TYR A 109 22.54 11.09 25.06
CA TYR A 109 21.54 10.59 24.12
C TYR A 109 20.47 11.65 23.87
N LEU A 110 20.16 11.89 22.60
CA LEU A 110 19.09 12.75 22.15
C LEU A 110 18.21 11.97 21.16
N ASP A 111 16.92 11.86 21.47
CA ASP A 111 15.92 11.47 20.48
C ASP A 111 15.40 12.71 19.73
N ALA A 112 15.79 12.84 18.46
CA ALA A 112 15.38 13.92 17.58
C ALA A 112 14.30 13.47 16.57
N SER A 113 13.78 12.24 16.69
CA SER A 113 12.86 11.65 15.70
C SER A 113 11.58 12.46 15.48
N ASN A 114 11.11 13.18 16.50
CA ASN A 114 9.88 13.98 16.47
C ASN A 114 10.12 15.50 16.40
N VAL A 115 11.34 15.94 16.08
CA VAL A 115 11.66 17.37 15.96
C VAL A 115 11.10 17.92 14.65
N GLY A 116 10.29 18.98 14.74
CA GLY A 116 9.77 19.70 13.58
C GLY A 116 10.87 20.53 12.88
N PRO A 117 10.73 20.82 11.56
CA PRO A 117 11.72 21.62 10.83
C PRO A 117 11.95 23.01 11.41
N GLU A 118 10.94 23.61 12.02
CA GLU A 118 11.01 24.95 12.63
C GLU A 118 11.96 24.98 13.83
N ASP A 119 11.98 23.92 14.63
CA ASP A 119 12.75 23.82 15.88
C ASP A 119 14.15 23.23 15.66
N SER A 120 14.39 22.58 14.52
CA SER A 120 15.61 21.82 14.22
C SER A 120 16.90 22.61 14.43
N ARG A 121 16.90 23.89 14.03
CA ARG A 121 18.04 24.78 14.18
C ARG A 121 18.28 25.16 15.64
N ALA A 122 17.22 25.50 16.37
CA ALA A 122 17.31 25.90 17.77
C ALA A 122 17.85 24.74 18.63
N VAL A 123 17.43 23.51 18.34
CA VAL A 123 17.93 22.29 18.97
C VAL A 123 19.44 22.15 18.76
N LEU A 124 19.93 22.27 17.52
CA LEU A 124 21.36 22.17 17.22
C LEU A 124 22.19 23.31 17.83
N GLU A 125 21.69 24.54 17.84
CA GLU A 125 22.36 25.68 18.47
C GLU A 125 22.48 25.47 19.99
N THR A 126 21.42 24.95 20.60
CA THR A 126 21.40 24.64 22.04
C THR A 126 22.33 23.48 22.39
N LEU A 127 22.41 22.44 21.54
CA LEU A 127 23.41 21.37 21.69
C LEU A 127 24.83 21.92 21.57
N LEU A 128 25.10 22.76 20.57
CA LEU A 128 26.42 23.35 20.39
C LEU A 128 26.85 24.19 21.61
N ALA A 129 25.92 24.93 22.21
CA ALA A 129 26.16 25.71 23.42
C ALA A 129 26.30 24.84 24.68
N GLY A 130 25.57 23.72 24.75
CA GLY A 130 25.50 22.85 25.91
C GLY A 130 26.60 21.79 25.99
N LEU A 131 27.26 21.43 24.89
CA LEU A 131 28.30 20.40 24.93
C LEU A 131 29.55 20.86 25.73
N PRO A 132 30.18 19.96 26.52
CA PRO A 132 31.39 20.27 27.27
C PRO A 132 32.51 20.83 26.37
N ALA A 133 33.28 21.78 26.90
CA ALA A 133 34.39 22.41 26.17
C ALA A 133 35.69 21.58 26.19
N LYS A 134 35.82 20.64 27.15
CA LYS A 134 36.97 19.76 27.32
C LYS A 134 36.49 18.37 27.70
N GLY A 135 37.22 17.36 27.24
CA GLY A 135 37.00 15.96 27.59
C GLY A 135 36.37 15.12 26.47
N PRO A 136 36.65 13.82 26.45
CA PRO A 136 36.02 12.87 25.54
C PRO A 136 34.50 12.75 25.79
N VAL A 137 33.68 13.16 24.82
CA VAL A 137 32.20 13.11 24.87
C VAL A 137 31.66 12.30 23.70
N VAL A 138 30.74 11.38 23.99
CA VAL A 138 30.00 10.64 22.96
C VAL A 138 28.58 11.20 22.87
N LEU A 139 28.25 11.80 21.72
CA LEU A 139 26.89 12.27 21.43
C LEU A 139 26.18 11.24 20.56
N VAL A 140 25.01 10.80 21.01
CA VAL A 140 24.15 9.83 20.32
C VAL A 140 22.88 10.56 19.91
N ILE A 141 22.60 10.63 18.61
CA ILE A 141 21.41 11.27 18.06
C ILE A 141 20.56 10.24 17.33
N ASP A 142 19.35 9.97 17.82
CA ASP A 142 18.37 9.17 17.09
C ASP A 142 17.54 10.07 16.18
N GLY A 143 17.47 9.77 14.89
CA GLY A 143 16.72 10.56 13.92
C GLY A 143 17.45 11.83 13.46
N LEU A 144 18.71 11.71 13.02
CA LEU A 144 19.52 12.88 12.60
C LEU A 144 18.88 13.71 11.47
N CYS A 145 18.15 13.07 10.55
CA CYS A 145 17.55 13.76 9.40
C CYS A 145 16.63 14.90 9.84
N SER A 146 15.84 14.70 10.90
CA SER A 146 14.93 15.72 11.44
C SER A 146 15.65 17.01 11.85
N LEU A 147 16.92 16.91 12.27
CA LEU A 147 17.74 18.07 12.61
C LEU A 147 18.38 18.76 11.40
N LEU A 148 18.50 18.06 10.27
CA LEU A 148 19.11 18.59 9.05
C LEU A 148 18.15 19.45 8.23
N ASN A 149 16.85 19.17 8.32
CA ASN A 149 15.82 19.83 7.54
C ASN A 149 15.45 21.20 8.13
N ARG A 150 15.32 22.22 7.28
CA ARG A 150 14.83 23.57 7.66
C ARG A 150 13.54 23.91 6.94
N PRO A 151 12.71 24.80 7.52
CA PRO A 151 11.61 25.43 6.80
C PRO A 151 12.12 26.13 5.53
N GLY A 152 11.42 25.96 4.41
CA GLY A 152 11.75 26.61 3.14
C GLY A 152 12.89 25.98 2.32
N GLY A 153 13.33 24.74 2.64
CA GLY A 153 14.23 23.96 1.78
C GLY A 153 15.73 24.18 2.00
N GLY A 154 16.13 24.85 3.10
CA GLY A 154 17.53 24.97 3.52
C GLY A 154 18.01 23.77 4.35
N THR A 155 19.31 23.74 4.70
CA THR A 155 19.90 22.68 5.53
C THR A 155 20.71 23.20 6.72
N ASN A 156 20.68 22.46 7.84
CA ASN A 156 21.51 22.71 9.02
C ASN A 156 22.88 22.00 8.99
N LYS A 157 23.28 21.38 7.86
CA LYS A 157 24.61 20.75 7.70
C LYS A 157 25.78 21.61 8.20
N PRO A 158 25.86 22.94 7.94
CA PRO A 158 26.96 23.75 8.45
C PRO A 158 27.06 23.75 9.97
N LEU A 159 25.92 23.81 10.66
CA LEU A 159 25.86 23.80 12.12
C LEU A 159 26.26 22.44 12.69
N LEU A 160 25.84 21.36 12.03
CA LEU A 160 26.28 20.01 12.38
C LEU A 160 27.80 19.84 12.22
N ARG A 161 28.39 20.37 11.13
CA ARG A 161 29.85 20.38 10.95
C ARG A 161 30.57 21.15 12.06
N SER A 162 30.01 22.27 12.52
CA SER A 162 30.55 23.01 13.67
C SER A 162 30.53 22.20 14.97
N ILE A 163 29.51 21.39 15.19
CA ILE A 163 29.46 20.45 16.32
C ILE A 163 30.54 19.38 16.17
N MET A 164 30.64 18.77 14.99
CA MET A 164 31.59 17.68 14.68
C MET A 164 33.05 18.13 14.75
N ALA A 165 33.36 19.39 14.41
CA ALA A 165 34.71 19.93 14.48
C ALA A 165 35.26 20.11 15.90
N ARG A 166 34.43 19.92 16.95
CA ARG A 166 34.87 20.08 18.35
C ARG A 166 35.81 18.92 18.74
N PRO A 167 37.02 19.21 19.26
CA PRO A 167 37.97 18.17 19.61
C PRO A 167 37.43 17.30 20.76
N GLY A 168 37.57 15.98 20.63
CA GLY A 168 37.12 15.02 21.64
C GLY A 168 35.64 14.65 21.58
N LEU A 169 34.89 15.10 20.56
CA LEU A 169 33.48 14.72 20.35
C LEU A 169 33.35 13.57 19.33
N SER A 170 32.81 12.44 19.74
CA SER A 170 32.39 11.39 18.79
C SER A 170 30.87 11.39 18.66
N LEU A 171 30.37 11.55 17.43
CA LEU A 171 28.94 11.59 17.13
C LEU A 171 28.50 10.27 16.51
N PHE A 172 27.48 9.66 17.09
CA PHE A 172 26.84 8.45 16.58
C PHE A 172 25.38 8.77 16.30
N ALA A 173 24.92 8.53 15.08
CA ALA A 173 23.57 8.92 14.70
C ALA A 173 22.84 7.87 13.88
N THR A 174 21.51 7.81 14.01
CA THR A 174 20.67 7.01 13.12
C THR A 174 20.15 7.85 11.96
N ILE A 175 20.05 7.23 10.78
CA ILE A 175 19.46 7.84 9.60
C ILE A 175 18.80 6.77 8.73
N GLU A 176 17.71 7.13 8.03
CA GLU A 176 17.10 6.23 7.06
C GLU A 176 17.87 6.20 5.74
N VAL A 177 17.70 5.13 4.95
CA VAL A 177 18.43 4.96 3.68
C VAL A 177 18.10 6.08 2.69
N ALA A 178 16.83 6.47 2.59
CA ALA A 178 16.38 7.54 1.71
C ALA A 178 17.02 8.88 2.11
N ASP A 179 16.92 9.23 3.39
CA ASP A 179 17.50 10.45 3.97
C ASP A 179 19.02 10.51 3.80
N PHE A 180 19.71 9.38 3.97
CA PHE A 180 21.15 9.30 3.76
C PHE A 180 21.51 9.63 2.31
N ASN A 181 20.80 9.06 1.34
CA ASN A 181 21.06 9.31 -0.08
C ASN A 181 20.78 10.76 -0.47
N GLU A 182 19.71 11.35 0.08
CA GLU A 182 19.33 12.73 -0.21
C GLU A 182 20.26 13.74 0.46
N GLN A 183 20.54 13.57 1.76
CA GLN A 183 21.19 14.58 2.58
C GLN A 183 22.70 14.36 2.75
N ILE A 184 23.20 13.13 2.70
CA ILE A 184 24.59 12.82 3.05
C ILE A 184 25.41 12.33 1.86
N ALA A 185 24.86 11.45 1.02
CA ALA A 185 25.62 10.74 -0.03
C ALA A 185 26.24 11.66 -1.10
N ASN A 186 25.67 12.85 -1.31
CA ASN A 186 26.18 13.82 -2.27
C ASN A 186 27.15 14.86 -1.66
N ASP A 187 27.47 14.76 -0.36
CA ASP A 187 28.31 15.71 0.36
C ASP A 187 29.64 15.06 0.76
N ALA A 188 30.69 15.36 -0.01
CA ALA A 188 32.04 14.81 0.20
C ALA A 188 32.59 15.09 1.61
N THR A 189 32.26 16.25 2.20
CA THR A 189 32.76 16.60 3.54
C THR A 189 32.12 15.74 4.62
N MET A 190 30.83 15.45 4.48
CA MET A 190 30.10 14.60 5.42
C MET A 190 30.56 13.14 5.29
N LEU A 191 30.80 12.67 4.07
CA LEU A 191 31.30 11.31 3.83
C LEU A 191 32.73 11.06 4.33
N ASP A 192 33.59 12.09 4.30
CA ASP A 192 34.95 11.97 4.86
C ASP A 192 34.94 11.95 6.39
N THR A 193 33.92 12.59 6.99
CA THR A 193 33.83 12.74 8.45
C THR A 193 33.01 11.62 9.12
N PHE A 194 32.01 11.08 8.42
CA PHE A 194 31.17 9.98 8.91
C PHE A 194 31.56 8.63 8.29
N GLU A 195 31.78 7.65 9.16
CA GLU A 195 31.84 6.25 8.78
C GLU A 195 30.42 5.65 8.74
N ARG A 196 30.08 5.02 7.62
CA ARG A 196 28.76 4.39 7.44
C ARG A 196 28.78 2.99 8.04
N VAL A 197 27.91 2.77 9.02
CA VAL A 197 27.60 1.44 9.58
C VAL A 197 26.22 1.02 9.08
N VAL A 198 26.14 -0.12 8.42
CA VAL A 198 24.85 -0.65 7.94
C VAL A 198 24.12 -1.27 9.13
N ALA A 199 22.84 -0.95 9.27
CA ALA A 199 22.01 -1.54 10.32
C ALA A 199 21.86 -3.06 10.11
N PRO A 200 21.76 -3.84 11.20
CA PRO A 200 21.75 -5.29 11.14
C PRO A 200 20.55 -5.82 10.32
N GLN A 201 20.81 -6.83 9.50
CA GLN A 201 19.79 -7.65 8.84
C GLN A 201 19.85 -9.03 9.45
N PHE A 202 18.80 -9.41 10.18
CA PHE A 202 18.79 -10.64 10.96
C PHE A 202 18.50 -11.86 10.07
N PRO A 203 19.32 -12.91 10.15
CA PRO A 203 18.95 -14.22 9.65
C PRO A 203 17.69 -14.75 10.34
N ASP A 204 16.92 -15.61 9.66
CA ASP A 204 15.66 -16.15 10.19
C ASP A 204 15.81 -16.79 11.57
N GLU A 205 16.89 -17.53 11.82
CA GLU A 205 17.12 -18.19 13.12
C GLU A 205 17.41 -17.20 14.25
N GLU A 206 18.18 -16.14 13.98
CA GLU A 206 18.40 -15.07 14.96
C GLU A 206 17.10 -14.32 15.25
N LEU A 207 16.31 -14.06 14.21
CA LEU A 207 15.03 -13.37 14.34
C LEU A 207 14.02 -14.18 15.18
N VAL A 208 13.98 -15.52 14.98
CA VAL A 208 13.20 -16.43 15.82
C VAL A 208 13.64 -16.35 17.29
N CYS A 209 14.95 -16.32 17.56
CA CYS A 209 15.48 -16.19 18.92
C CYS A 209 15.08 -14.86 19.58
N LEU A 210 15.22 -13.74 18.86
CA LEU A 210 14.82 -12.41 19.33
C LEU A 210 13.32 -12.36 19.66
N ILE A 211 12.47 -12.91 18.78
CA ILE A 211 11.03 -12.94 18.99
C ILE A 211 10.68 -13.84 20.17
N LYS A 212 11.36 -14.98 20.35
CA LYS A 212 11.15 -15.86 21.50
C LYS A 212 11.40 -15.13 22.82
N GLY A 213 12.52 -14.43 22.94
CA GLY A 213 12.83 -13.62 24.13
C GLY A 213 11.78 -12.53 24.38
N TYR A 214 11.28 -11.89 23.31
CA TYR A 214 10.20 -10.90 23.45
C TYR A 214 8.87 -11.52 23.89
N CYS A 215 8.50 -12.69 23.36
CA CYS A 215 7.31 -13.43 23.79
C CYS A 215 7.38 -13.81 25.27
N GLU A 216 8.54 -14.23 25.77
CA GLU A 216 8.76 -14.53 27.20
C GLU A 216 8.49 -13.28 28.06
N PHE A 217 9.06 -12.14 27.67
CA PHE A 217 8.82 -10.86 28.35
C PHE A 217 7.35 -10.39 28.28
N LEU A 218 6.67 -10.57 27.15
CA LEU A 218 5.25 -10.27 27.02
C LEU A 218 4.39 -11.21 27.87
N SER A 219 4.80 -12.47 28.03
CA SER A 219 4.07 -13.45 28.83
C SER A 219 3.99 -13.01 30.29
N GLU A 220 5.12 -12.54 30.84
CA GLU A 220 5.21 -12.05 32.22
C GLU A 220 4.42 -10.75 32.41
N SER A 221 4.57 -9.80 31.48
CA SER A 221 3.98 -8.46 31.62
C SER A 221 2.49 -8.38 31.29
N ARG A 222 1.97 -9.23 30.39
CA ARG A 222 0.57 -9.22 29.92
C ARG A 222 -0.24 -10.43 30.36
N ARG A 223 0.34 -11.36 31.11
CA ARG A 223 -0.33 -12.59 31.58
C ARG A 223 -0.95 -13.40 30.43
N VAL A 224 -0.19 -13.57 29.35
CA VAL A 224 -0.55 -14.38 28.17
C VAL A 224 0.47 -15.50 27.98
N GLN A 225 0.11 -16.57 27.28
CA GLN A 225 1.02 -17.66 26.96
C GLN A 225 1.22 -17.76 25.45
N PHE A 226 2.48 -17.82 25.01
CA PHE A 226 2.83 -18.04 23.61
C PHE A 226 3.25 -19.50 23.40
N SER A 227 2.75 -20.12 22.34
CA SER A 227 3.30 -21.39 21.84
C SER A 227 4.52 -21.12 20.97
N GLU A 228 5.58 -21.91 21.09
CA GLU A 228 6.76 -21.82 20.21
C GLU A 228 6.40 -22.07 18.73
N SER A 229 5.37 -22.90 18.50
CA SER A 229 4.81 -23.13 17.16
C SER A 229 4.18 -21.89 16.51
N LEU A 230 3.97 -20.80 17.26
CA LEU A 230 3.39 -19.54 16.77
C LEU A 230 4.45 -18.65 16.10
N ILE A 231 5.73 -18.77 16.47
CA ILE A 231 6.78 -17.80 16.13
C ILE A 231 7.05 -17.80 14.61
N ARG A 232 7.38 -18.96 14.04
CA ARG A 232 7.67 -19.06 12.60
C ARG A 232 6.46 -18.70 11.73
N PRO A 233 5.25 -19.19 11.99
CA PRO A 233 4.07 -18.74 11.26
C PRO A 233 3.83 -17.24 11.38
N THR A 234 4.06 -16.63 12.55
CA THR A 234 3.96 -15.17 12.70
C THR A 234 4.93 -14.46 11.77
N LEU A 235 6.20 -14.86 11.73
CA LEU A 235 7.20 -14.32 10.81
C LEU A 235 6.78 -14.47 9.34
N THR A 236 6.25 -15.64 8.97
CA THR A 236 5.75 -15.88 7.60
C THR A 236 4.55 -14.98 7.29
N MET A 237 3.58 -14.86 8.20
CA MET A 237 2.39 -14.04 8.00
C MET A 237 2.73 -12.56 7.92
N THR A 238 3.58 -12.04 8.80
CA THR A 238 3.97 -10.63 8.77
C THR A 238 4.84 -10.30 7.56
N SER A 239 5.78 -11.18 7.17
CA SER A 239 6.55 -11.03 5.93
C SER A 239 5.71 -11.06 4.67
N THR A 240 4.70 -11.92 4.64
CA THR A 240 3.81 -12.04 3.48
C THR A 240 2.80 -10.90 3.39
N PHE A 241 2.25 -10.44 4.51
CA PHE A 241 1.08 -9.56 4.53
C PHE A 241 1.36 -8.11 4.95
N LEU A 242 2.50 -7.82 5.57
CA LEU A 242 2.87 -6.48 6.07
C LEU A 242 4.21 -6.03 5.43
N LEU A 243 4.19 -5.82 4.11
CA LEU A 243 5.38 -5.54 3.28
C LEU A 243 6.00 -4.15 3.46
N SER A 244 5.22 -3.18 3.94
CA SER A 244 5.70 -1.82 4.21
C SER A 244 6.50 -1.71 5.51
N GLU A 245 6.50 -2.75 6.32
CA GLU A 245 7.16 -2.79 7.63
C GLU A 245 8.37 -3.72 7.58
N VAL A 246 9.38 -3.43 8.40
CA VAL A 246 10.65 -4.15 8.44
C VAL A 246 10.82 -4.91 9.76
N GLU A 247 11.50 -6.06 9.69
CA GLU A 247 11.87 -6.83 10.88
C GLU A 247 13.03 -6.18 11.65
N PRO A 248 13.08 -6.32 12.99
CA PRO A 248 12.18 -7.13 13.82
C PRO A 248 10.88 -6.41 14.24
N THR A 249 10.80 -5.08 14.10
CA THR A 249 9.69 -4.29 14.65
C THR A 249 8.33 -4.77 14.19
N ARG A 250 8.18 -5.16 12.92
CA ARG A 250 6.93 -5.64 12.35
C ARG A 250 6.32 -6.81 13.15
N SER A 251 7.09 -7.87 13.38
CA SER A 251 6.59 -9.06 14.06
C SER A 251 6.41 -8.83 15.56
N LEU A 252 7.33 -8.11 16.20
CA LEU A 252 7.20 -7.72 17.60
C LEU A 252 5.90 -6.93 17.82
N ARG A 253 5.59 -5.97 16.95
CA ARG A 253 4.38 -5.14 17.07
C ARG A 253 3.09 -5.94 16.88
N VAL A 254 3.08 -6.92 15.97
CA VAL A 254 1.91 -7.79 15.79
C VAL A 254 1.66 -8.65 17.03
N LEU A 255 2.73 -9.22 17.60
CA LEU A 255 2.64 -10.04 18.82
C LEU A 255 2.22 -9.22 20.04
N GLU A 256 2.77 -8.02 20.19
CA GLU A 256 2.38 -7.07 21.25
C GLU A 256 0.88 -6.74 21.17
N LEU A 257 0.38 -6.38 20.00
CA LEU A 257 -1.03 -6.08 19.80
C LEU A 257 -1.93 -7.31 20.00
N ALA A 258 -1.46 -8.50 19.63
CA ALA A 258 -2.22 -9.73 19.87
C ALA A 258 -2.31 -10.03 21.37
N ALA A 259 -1.20 -9.87 22.10
CA ALA A 259 -1.14 -10.01 23.55
C ALA A 259 -2.02 -8.99 24.28
N ASP A 260 -1.97 -7.71 23.89
CA ASP A 260 -2.79 -6.65 24.47
C ASP A 260 -4.29 -6.94 24.29
N ARG A 261 -4.69 -7.45 23.12
CA ARG A 261 -6.09 -7.84 22.86
C ARG A 261 -6.53 -9.03 23.68
N ALA A 262 -5.67 -10.05 23.79
CA ALA A 262 -5.94 -11.23 24.61
C ALA A 262 -6.10 -10.84 26.09
N HIS A 263 -5.19 -9.99 26.58
CA HIS A 263 -5.24 -9.44 27.93
C HIS A 263 -6.52 -8.64 28.18
N PHE A 264 -6.90 -7.76 27.24
CA PHE A 264 -8.13 -6.97 27.34
C PHE A 264 -9.40 -7.83 27.31
N ALA A 265 -9.43 -8.91 26.51
CA ALA A 265 -10.60 -9.77 26.37
C ALA A 265 -10.85 -10.67 27.59
N SER A 266 -9.80 -10.98 28.37
CA SER A 266 -9.90 -11.86 29.55
C SER A 266 -9.13 -11.30 30.76
N PRO A 267 -9.62 -10.22 31.40
CA PRO A 267 -8.97 -9.65 32.57
C PRO A 267 -9.02 -10.56 33.81
N ASP A 268 -10.01 -11.46 33.90
CA ASP A 268 -10.34 -12.24 35.12
C ASP A 268 -10.25 -13.78 34.97
N LYS A 269 -9.61 -14.31 33.93
CA LYS A 269 -9.44 -15.77 33.73
C LYS A 269 -8.00 -16.18 33.43
N ALA A 270 -7.72 -17.47 33.63
CA ALA A 270 -6.44 -18.14 33.39
C ALA A 270 -5.70 -17.63 32.14
N MET A 271 -4.37 -17.61 32.21
CA MET A 271 -3.45 -17.18 31.15
C MET A 271 -3.98 -17.52 29.75
N HIS A 272 -4.35 -16.50 28.95
CA HIS A 272 -4.86 -16.73 27.60
C HIS A 272 -3.72 -17.25 26.71
N VAL A 273 -3.93 -18.42 26.12
CA VAL A 273 -2.97 -19.00 25.16
C VAL A 273 -3.21 -18.39 23.80
N LEU A 274 -2.24 -17.64 23.29
CA LEU A 274 -2.31 -17.01 21.98
C LEU A 274 -2.29 -18.07 20.88
N SER A 275 -3.29 -17.97 20.00
CA SER A 275 -3.45 -18.84 18.84
C SER A 275 -3.01 -18.14 17.56
N LEU A 276 -2.82 -18.93 16.49
CA LEU A 276 -2.60 -18.39 15.15
C LEU A 276 -3.73 -17.46 14.68
N ALA A 277 -4.96 -17.72 15.12
CA ALA A 277 -6.11 -16.90 14.77
C ALA A 277 -6.03 -15.49 15.41
N ASP A 278 -5.47 -15.38 16.63
CA ASP A 278 -5.29 -14.10 17.30
C ASP A 278 -4.27 -13.22 16.56
N VAL A 279 -3.15 -13.82 16.15
CA VAL A 279 -2.13 -13.17 15.31
C VAL A 279 -2.72 -12.78 13.96
N ALA A 280 -3.45 -13.70 13.30
CA ALA A 280 -4.11 -13.45 12.03
C ALA A 280 -5.09 -12.29 12.11
N ALA A 281 -5.84 -12.15 13.20
CA ALA A 281 -6.79 -11.05 13.41
C ALA A 281 -6.09 -9.68 13.51
N VAL A 282 -4.90 -9.63 14.11
CA VAL A 282 -4.09 -8.40 14.14
C VAL A 282 -3.53 -8.09 12.76
N VAL A 283 -2.95 -9.09 12.08
CA VAL A 283 -2.44 -8.93 10.71
C VAL A 283 -3.55 -8.46 9.78
N ALA A 284 -4.73 -9.10 9.83
CA ALA A 284 -5.93 -8.76 9.08
C ALA A 284 -6.33 -7.28 9.23
N ARG A 285 -6.36 -6.80 10.48
CA ARG A 285 -6.72 -5.41 10.77
C ARG A 285 -5.70 -4.42 10.22
N ARG A 286 -4.41 -4.76 10.23
CA ARG A 286 -3.33 -3.91 9.74
C ARG A 286 -3.19 -3.94 8.23
N SER A 287 -3.37 -5.10 7.61
CA SER A 287 -3.22 -5.30 6.17
C SER A 287 -4.51 -5.05 5.38
N GLY A 288 -5.67 -5.11 6.04
CA GLY A 288 -6.99 -5.07 5.39
C GLY A 288 -7.47 -6.42 4.84
N ILE A 289 -6.69 -7.49 5.03
CA ILE A 289 -7.02 -8.85 4.56
C ILE A 289 -7.98 -9.50 5.54
N SER A 290 -8.88 -10.35 5.06
CA SER A 290 -9.70 -11.15 5.96
C SER A 290 -8.85 -12.19 6.71
N THR A 291 -9.26 -12.52 7.93
CA THR A 291 -8.58 -13.54 8.74
C THR A 291 -8.57 -14.90 8.06
N GLU A 292 -9.64 -15.23 7.32
CA GLU A 292 -9.71 -16.51 6.60
C GLU A 292 -8.66 -16.61 5.50
N THR A 293 -8.45 -15.55 4.72
CA THR A 293 -7.41 -15.54 3.68
C THR A 293 -6.01 -15.67 4.28
N ILE A 294 -5.73 -14.95 5.36
CA ILE A 294 -4.44 -15.05 6.07
C ILE A 294 -4.20 -16.47 6.60
N LEU A 295 -5.24 -17.14 7.08
CA LEU A 295 -5.16 -18.51 7.62
C LEU A 295 -5.26 -19.59 6.52
N GLY A 296 -5.43 -19.23 5.25
CA GLY A 296 -5.69 -20.18 4.16
C GLY A 296 -7.04 -20.92 4.29
N GLN A 297 -7.97 -20.38 5.08
CA GLN A 297 -9.28 -20.94 5.38
C GLN A 297 -10.42 -20.26 4.60
N SER A 298 -10.09 -19.46 3.58
CA SER A 298 -11.06 -18.77 2.73
C SER A 298 -12.19 -19.74 2.33
N ARG A 299 -13.38 -19.55 2.91
CA ARG A 299 -14.58 -20.28 2.46
C ARG A 299 -14.69 -20.09 0.96
N ARG A 300 -14.98 -21.18 0.23
CA ARG A 300 -15.26 -21.17 -1.20
C ARG A 300 -16.38 -20.16 -1.46
N ARG A 301 -16.02 -18.92 -1.78
CA ARG A 301 -16.95 -17.94 -2.29
C ARG A 301 -17.25 -18.42 -3.70
N ASP A 302 -18.53 -18.60 -4.01
CA ASP A 302 -18.93 -18.88 -5.38
C ASP A 302 -18.83 -17.57 -6.18
N PHE A 303 -17.61 -17.25 -6.60
CA PHE A 303 -17.32 -16.07 -7.41
C PHE A 303 -18.06 -16.15 -8.75
N ALA A 304 -18.25 -17.35 -9.30
CA ALA A 304 -18.97 -17.55 -10.56
C ALA A 304 -20.42 -17.08 -10.43
N THR A 305 -21.18 -17.63 -9.48
CA THR A 305 -22.59 -17.23 -9.27
C THR A 305 -22.73 -15.73 -8.98
N ALA A 306 -21.82 -15.17 -8.18
CA ALA A 306 -21.83 -13.74 -7.88
C ALA A 306 -21.59 -12.86 -9.11
N LEU A 307 -20.63 -13.23 -9.96
CA LEU A 307 -20.32 -12.49 -11.19
C LEU A 307 -21.40 -12.69 -12.27
N GLU A 308 -21.96 -13.89 -12.42
CA GLU A 308 -23.02 -14.23 -13.37
C GLU A 308 -24.29 -13.42 -13.11
N SER A 309 -24.63 -13.19 -11.84
CA SER A 309 -25.80 -12.39 -11.45
C SER A 309 -25.74 -10.93 -11.93
N ALA A 310 -24.55 -10.43 -12.25
CA ALA A 310 -24.32 -9.03 -12.58
C ALA A 310 -23.85 -8.80 -14.03
N VAL A 311 -23.22 -9.79 -14.67
CA VAL A 311 -22.70 -9.69 -16.04
C VAL A 311 -23.39 -10.71 -16.94
N VAL A 312 -24.34 -10.23 -17.74
CA VAL A 312 -25.18 -11.07 -18.60
C VAL A 312 -24.54 -11.25 -19.97
N GLY A 313 -24.66 -12.46 -20.53
CA GLY A 313 -24.27 -12.76 -21.90
C GLY A 313 -22.78 -13.02 -22.11
N GLN A 314 -22.01 -13.13 -21.02
CA GLN A 314 -20.55 -13.33 -21.06
C GLN A 314 -20.11 -14.53 -20.20
N PRO A 315 -20.67 -15.75 -20.37
CA PRO A 315 -20.44 -16.87 -19.47
C PRO A 315 -18.97 -17.31 -19.42
N GLU A 316 -18.27 -17.31 -20.57
CA GLU A 316 -16.83 -17.58 -20.60
C GLU A 316 -16.03 -16.53 -19.84
N ALA A 317 -16.26 -15.24 -20.11
CA ALA A 317 -15.51 -14.18 -19.45
C ALA A 317 -15.71 -14.19 -17.92
N VAL A 318 -16.95 -14.46 -17.48
CA VAL A 318 -17.29 -14.61 -16.07
C VAL A 318 -16.59 -15.81 -15.46
N ARG A 319 -16.64 -16.98 -16.10
CA ARG A 319 -15.98 -18.20 -15.63
C ARG A 319 -14.46 -18.02 -15.50
N GLU A 320 -13.82 -17.43 -16.52
CA GLU A 320 -12.38 -17.17 -16.51
C GLU A 320 -12.00 -16.20 -15.37
N ALA A 321 -12.78 -15.13 -15.16
CA ALA A 321 -12.56 -14.20 -14.06
C ALA A 321 -12.79 -14.83 -12.68
N ALA A 322 -13.81 -15.70 -12.55
CA ALA A 322 -14.09 -16.43 -11.31
C ALA A 322 -12.92 -17.36 -10.94
N ILE A 323 -12.37 -18.11 -11.92
CA ILE A 323 -11.20 -18.97 -11.71
C ILE A 323 -10.01 -18.14 -11.19
N GLU A 324 -9.74 -16.97 -11.78
CA GLU A 324 -8.64 -16.11 -11.30
C GLU A 324 -8.87 -15.63 -9.86
N LEU A 325 -10.11 -15.25 -9.50
CA LEU A 325 -10.45 -14.88 -8.12
C LEU A 325 -10.32 -16.06 -7.14
N GLU A 326 -10.68 -17.27 -7.54
CA GLU A 326 -10.50 -18.48 -6.73
C GLU A 326 -9.01 -18.76 -6.48
N LEU A 327 -8.16 -18.62 -7.50
CA LEU A 327 -6.71 -18.80 -7.37
C LEU A 327 -6.11 -17.77 -6.40
N ILE A 328 -6.54 -16.51 -6.50
CA ILE A 328 -6.11 -15.45 -5.57
C ILE A 328 -6.58 -15.75 -4.15
N ALA A 329 -7.85 -16.15 -3.98
CA ALA A 329 -8.41 -16.47 -2.66
C ALA A 329 -7.74 -17.68 -2.00
N ALA A 330 -7.21 -18.60 -2.81
CA ALA A 330 -6.42 -19.76 -2.38
C ALA A 330 -4.93 -19.43 -2.15
N GLY A 331 -4.48 -18.21 -2.45
CA GLY A 331 -3.07 -17.83 -2.34
C GLY A 331 -2.14 -18.53 -3.34
N LEU A 332 -2.68 -18.97 -4.48
CA LEU A 332 -1.95 -19.67 -5.54
C LEU A 332 -1.42 -18.73 -6.63
N ASN A 333 -1.32 -17.43 -6.32
CA ASN A 333 -0.72 -16.43 -7.20
C ASN A 333 0.82 -16.45 -7.10
N GLU A 334 1.48 -15.92 -8.14
CA GLU A 334 2.94 -15.84 -8.15
C GLU A 334 3.44 -14.82 -7.11
N PRO A 335 4.43 -15.18 -6.27
CA PRO A 335 4.96 -14.25 -5.28
C PRO A 335 5.69 -13.08 -5.98
N ASN A 336 5.70 -11.92 -5.33
CA ASN A 336 6.33 -10.69 -5.84
C ASN A 336 5.77 -10.20 -7.19
N LYS A 337 4.54 -10.57 -7.54
CA LYS A 337 3.81 -10.03 -8.69
C LYS A 337 2.42 -9.59 -8.28
N PRO A 338 1.74 -8.73 -9.05
CA PRO A 338 0.36 -8.40 -8.77
C PRO A 338 -0.53 -9.63 -8.68
N ALA A 339 -1.57 -9.54 -7.85
CA ALA A 339 -2.49 -10.65 -7.60
C ALA A 339 -2.98 -11.28 -8.91
N THR A 340 -3.32 -10.44 -9.89
CA THR A 340 -3.44 -10.84 -11.30
C THR A 340 -3.36 -9.62 -12.23
N VAL A 341 -2.96 -9.86 -13.48
CA VAL A 341 -2.99 -8.88 -14.58
C VAL A 341 -3.80 -9.46 -15.73
N LEU A 342 -4.99 -8.88 -15.97
CA LEU A 342 -5.97 -9.35 -16.94
C LEU A 342 -6.12 -8.35 -18.08
N MET A 343 -6.36 -8.84 -19.29
CA MET A 343 -6.71 -8.03 -20.45
C MET A 343 -8.07 -8.43 -20.98
N PHE A 344 -9.05 -7.52 -20.88
CA PHE A 344 -10.41 -7.69 -21.37
C PHE A 344 -10.50 -7.17 -22.80
N ALA A 345 -10.68 -8.07 -23.75
CA ALA A 345 -10.74 -7.75 -25.18
C ALA A 345 -12.14 -8.00 -25.75
N GLY A 346 -12.71 -7.02 -26.43
CA GLY A 346 -14.02 -7.14 -27.09
C GLY A 346 -14.60 -5.78 -27.44
N MET A 347 -15.79 -5.72 -28.04
CA MET A 347 -16.41 -4.46 -28.46
C MET A 347 -16.75 -3.53 -27.29
N THR A 348 -16.96 -2.24 -27.56
CA THR A 348 -17.50 -1.31 -26.56
C THR A 348 -18.90 -1.75 -26.12
N GLY A 349 -19.29 -1.43 -24.88
CA GLY A 349 -20.64 -1.68 -24.38
C GLY A 349 -21.00 -3.15 -24.05
N VAL A 350 -20.12 -4.14 -24.29
CA VAL A 350 -20.40 -5.58 -24.03
C VAL A 350 -20.28 -6.03 -22.57
N GLY A 351 -19.82 -5.16 -21.67
CA GLY A 351 -19.75 -5.45 -20.22
C GLY A 351 -18.35 -5.54 -19.59
N LYS A 352 -17.27 -5.22 -20.31
CA LYS A 352 -15.88 -5.25 -19.78
C LYS A 352 -15.73 -4.50 -18.46
N THR A 353 -16.17 -3.24 -18.43
CA THR A 353 -16.10 -2.36 -17.25
C THR A 353 -17.04 -2.83 -16.12
N GLU A 354 -18.18 -3.45 -16.46
CA GLU A 354 -19.10 -3.98 -15.44
C GLU A 354 -18.47 -5.19 -14.76
N LEU A 355 -17.87 -6.12 -15.50
CA LEU A 355 -17.15 -7.26 -14.91
C LEU A 355 -16.03 -6.78 -13.99
N ALA A 356 -15.23 -5.81 -14.42
CA ALA A 356 -14.18 -5.20 -13.59
C ALA A 356 -14.73 -4.60 -12.29
N ARG A 357 -15.89 -3.93 -12.35
CA ARG A 357 -16.56 -3.34 -11.19
C ARG A 357 -17.06 -4.41 -10.22
N GLN A 358 -17.57 -5.53 -10.72
CA GLN A 358 -18.02 -6.64 -9.87
C GLN A 358 -16.83 -7.36 -9.22
N ILE A 359 -15.74 -7.55 -9.96
CA ILE A 359 -14.46 -8.03 -9.41
C ILE A 359 -14.01 -7.12 -8.25
N ALA A 360 -14.05 -5.79 -8.44
CA ALA A 360 -13.70 -4.85 -7.38
C ALA A 360 -14.57 -4.98 -6.13
N ARG A 361 -15.88 -5.21 -6.28
CA ARG A 361 -16.82 -5.41 -5.16
C ARG A 361 -16.56 -6.70 -4.39
N LEU A 362 -16.13 -7.76 -5.08
CA LEU A 362 -15.87 -9.06 -4.47
C LEU A 362 -14.48 -9.15 -3.84
N TYR A 363 -13.51 -8.42 -4.41
CA TYR A 363 -12.10 -8.49 -4.05
C TYR A 363 -11.66 -7.39 -3.07
N SER A 364 -11.93 -6.11 -3.39
CA SER A 364 -11.46 -4.99 -2.59
C SER A 364 -12.41 -4.73 -1.40
N PRO A 365 -11.88 -4.52 -0.18
CA PRO A 365 -12.68 -4.08 0.96
C PRO A 365 -13.45 -2.78 0.72
N SER A 366 -12.87 -1.86 -0.07
CA SER A 366 -13.54 -0.61 -0.44
C SER A 366 -14.69 -0.83 -1.43
N GLY A 367 -14.67 -1.95 -2.15
CA GLY A 367 -15.57 -2.25 -3.27
C GLY A 367 -15.47 -1.27 -4.44
N ARG A 368 -14.46 -0.39 -4.44
CA ARG A 368 -14.31 0.68 -5.44
C ARG A 368 -13.35 0.24 -6.55
N LEU A 369 -13.78 0.44 -7.79
CA LEU A 369 -12.94 0.29 -8.96
C LEU A 369 -12.16 1.58 -9.20
N LYS A 370 -10.83 1.50 -9.24
CA LYS A 370 -9.95 2.63 -9.54
C LYS A 370 -9.77 2.75 -11.05
N VAL A 371 -10.47 3.69 -11.68
CA VAL A 371 -10.47 3.84 -13.14
C VAL A 371 -9.42 4.84 -13.60
N TYR A 372 -8.65 4.42 -14.59
CA TYR A 372 -7.65 5.20 -15.30
C TYR A 372 -7.95 5.17 -16.79
N PRO A 373 -8.58 6.24 -17.33
CA PRO A 373 -8.83 6.34 -18.77
C PRO A 373 -7.50 6.50 -19.51
N MET A 374 -7.09 5.49 -20.27
CA MET A 374 -5.82 5.48 -20.98
C MET A 374 -5.79 6.47 -22.16
N GLY A 375 -6.96 6.88 -22.65
CA GLY A 375 -7.11 7.99 -23.61
C GLY A 375 -6.61 9.35 -23.12
N ASN A 376 -6.43 9.54 -21.80
CA ASN A 376 -5.82 10.77 -21.26
C ASN A 376 -4.28 10.74 -21.35
N PHE A 377 -3.68 9.61 -21.74
CA PHE A 377 -2.25 9.37 -21.71
C PHE A 377 -1.67 9.17 -23.13
N THR A 378 -2.12 9.96 -24.11
CA THR A 378 -1.74 9.87 -25.53
C THR A 378 -0.35 10.43 -25.83
N GLU A 379 0.21 11.24 -24.93
CA GLU A 379 1.51 11.88 -25.10
C GLU A 379 2.59 11.23 -24.22
N PRO A 380 3.86 11.18 -24.65
CA PRO A 380 4.92 10.49 -23.92
C PRO A 380 5.11 10.97 -22.46
N HIS A 381 4.92 12.26 -22.22
CA HIS A 381 5.14 12.88 -20.91
C HIS A 381 3.92 12.77 -19.97
N SER A 382 2.76 12.35 -20.48
CA SER A 382 1.52 12.18 -19.69
C SER A 382 1.65 11.12 -18.57
N VAL A 383 2.64 10.22 -18.68
CA VAL A 383 2.95 9.22 -17.64
C VAL A 383 3.19 9.84 -16.26
N SER A 384 3.64 11.11 -16.21
CA SER A 384 3.79 11.87 -14.96
C SER A 384 2.49 12.01 -14.17
N GLY A 385 1.32 11.99 -14.82
CA GLY A 385 0.02 11.96 -14.14
C GLY A 385 -0.23 10.66 -13.36
N LEU A 386 0.50 9.57 -13.66
CA LEU A 386 0.43 8.28 -12.95
C LEU A 386 1.51 8.17 -11.88
N ILE A 387 2.76 8.51 -12.22
CA ILE A 387 3.95 8.29 -11.37
C ILE A 387 4.45 9.56 -10.65
N GLY A 388 3.82 10.70 -10.88
CA GLY A 388 4.23 12.00 -10.36
C GLY A 388 5.13 12.77 -11.33
N VAL A 389 5.25 14.08 -11.10
CA VAL A 389 6.21 14.94 -11.79
C VAL A 389 7.58 14.90 -11.10
N PRO A 390 8.70 15.13 -11.81
CA PRO A 390 10.03 15.15 -11.20
C PRO A 390 10.23 16.28 -10.17
N PRO A 391 11.23 16.18 -9.28
CA PRO A 391 11.63 17.26 -8.38
C PRO A 391 11.92 18.56 -9.15
N GLY A 392 11.42 19.69 -8.63
CA GLY A 392 11.59 21.02 -9.24
C GLY A 392 10.42 21.49 -10.11
N TYR A 393 9.38 20.66 -10.31
CA TYR A 393 8.14 21.05 -10.98
C TYR A 393 6.99 21.24 -9.96
N VAL A 394 6.06 22.16 -10.26
CA VAL A 394 4.85 22.38 -9.44
C VAL A 394 4.02 21.08 -9.39
N GLY A 395 3.61 20.67 -8.19
CA GLY A 395 2.88 19.41 -7.96
C GLY A 395 3.77 18.20 -7.66
N HIS A 396 5.10 18.39 -7.53
CA HIS A 396 6.02 17.32 -7.09
C HIS A 396 5.61 16.71 -5.74
N GLU A 397 5.14 17.55 -4.81
CA GLU A 397 4.72 17.12 -3.46
C GLU A 397 3.48 16.23 -3.45
N ASP A 398 2.68 16.21 -4.53
CA ASP A 398 1.48 15.38 -4.62
C ASP A 398 1.82 13.90 -4.90
N GLY A 399 3.00 13.62 -5.48
CA GLY A 399 3.44 12.28 -5.86
C GLY A 399 2.62 11.64 -6.98
N GLY A 400 2.85 10.35 -7.23
CA GLY A 400 2.15 9.61 -8.27
C GLY A 400 0.77 9.11 -7.84
N ARG A 401 -0.28 9.39 -8.64
CA ARG A 401 -1.64 8.91 -8.36
C ARG A 401 -1.70 7.39 -8.16
N LEU A 402 -1.02 6.61 -9.00
CA LEU A 402 -0.99 5.15 -8.90
C LEU A 402 -0.33 4.69 -7.61
N VAL A 403 0.78 5.32 -7.23
CA VAL A 403 1.53 5.02 -6.00
C VAL A 403 0.70 5.36 -4.77
N ASN A 404 0.06 6.54 -4.75
CA ASN A 404 -0.83 6.95 -3.67
C ASN A 404 -2.04 6.01 -3.54
N ASP A 405 -2.67 5.60 -4.64
CA ASP A 405 -3.79 4.67 -4.62
C ASP A 405 -3.37 3.28 -4.08
N LEU A 406 -2.20 2.78 -4.48
CA LEU A 406 -1.65 1.51 -3.97
C LEU A 406 -1.32 1.59 -2.47
N LEU A 407 -0.75 2.70 -2.01
CA LEU A 407 -0.47 2.92 -0.58
C LEU A 407 -1.76 3.02 0.25
N ALA A 408 -2.81 3.62 -0.32
CA ALA A 408 -4.09 3.79 0.34
C ALA A 408 -4.90 2.49 0.42
N ASP A 409 -4.89 1.68 -0.65
CA ASP A 409 -5.58 0.39 -0.72
C ASP A 409 -4.77 -0.64 -1.53
N PRO A 410 -3.94 -1.47 -0.88
CA PRO A 410 -3.16 -2.51 -1.55
C PRO A 410 -4.03 -3.58 -2.24
N TYR A 411 -5.29 -3.74 -1.83
CA TYR A 411 -6.27 -4.71 -2.36
C TYR A 411 -7.17 -4.10 -3.43
N SER A 412 -6.78 -2.95 -3.99
CA SER A 412 -7.59 -2.27 -4.99
C SER A 412 -7.54 -2.96 -6.35
N VAL A 413 -8.60 -2.73 -7.12
CA VAL A 413 -8.71 -3.17 -8.51
C VAL A 413 -8.54 -1.95 -9.40
N PHE A 414 -7.53 -1.99 -10.26
CA PHE A 414 -7.16 -0.92 -11.19
C PHE A 414 -7.68 -1.25 -12.58
N LEU A 415 -8.54 -0.38 -13.12
CA LEU A 415 -9.00 -0.46 -14.50
C LEU A 415 -8.19 0.51 -15.37
N LEU A 416 -7.36 -0.02 -16.26
CA LEU A 416 -6.69 0.72 -17.32
C LEU A 416 -7.58 0.65 -18.57
N ASP A 417 -8.50 1.61 -18.68
CA ASP A 417 -9.59 1.58 -19.64
C ASP A 417 -9.16 2.14 -21.01
N GLU A 418 -9.52 1.45 -22.10
CA GLU A 418 -9.13 1.77 -23.48
C GLU A 418 -7.61 1.86 -23.68
N ALA A 419 -6.90 0.82 -23.22
CA ALA A 419 -5.45 0.74 -23.21
C ALA A 419 -4.81 0.90 -24.59
N GLU A 420 -5.53 0.66 -25.68
CA GLU A 420 -5.07 0.86 -27.05
C GLU A 420 -4.83 2.34 -27.40
N LYS A 421 -5.40 3.28 -26.63
CA LYS A 421 -5.32 4.72 -26.91
C LYS A 421 -4.10 5.42 -26.31
N CYS A 422 -3.40 4.81 -25.34
CA CYS A 422 -2.27 5.50 -24.70
C CYS A 422 -0.98 5.40 -25.52
N HIS A 423 -0.04 6.28 -25.19
CA HIS A 423 1.31 6.23 -25.72
C HIS A 423 2.07 4.99 -25.20
N PRO A 424 2.85 4.27 -26.02
CA PRO A 424 3.57 3.06 -25.61
C PRO A 424 4.53 3.24 -24.41
N ASN A 425 5.11 4.44 -24.25
CA ASN A 425 5.99 4.76 -23.11
C ASN A 425 5.27 4.70 -21.75
N VAL A 426 3.94 4.80 -21.71
CA VAL A 426 3.15 4.69 -20.48
C VAL A 426 3.35 3.33 -19.83
N TRP A 427 3.62 2.27 -20.60
CA TRP A 427 3.82 0.92 -20.08
C TRP A 427 5.13 0.68 -19.36
N LYS A 428 6.15 1.52 -19.54
CA LYS A 428 7.48 1.34 -18.92
C LYS A 428 7.41 1.14 -17.40
N PRO A 429 6.74 2.00 -16.61
CA PRO A 429 6.59 1.76 -15.17
C PRO A 429 5.78 0.49 -14.84
N PHE A 430 4.80 0.11 -15.68
CA PHE A 430 4.00 -1.09 -15.47
C PHE A 430 4.78 -2.39 -15.71
N LEU A 431 5.80 -2.38 -16.59
CA LEU A 431 6.66 -3.56 -16.80
C LEU A 431 7.34 -3.98 -15.49
N ASN A 432 7.91 -3.01 -14.77
CA ASN A 432 8.52 -3.28 -13.45
C ASN A 432 7.46 -3.74 -12.45
N LEU A 433 6.33 -3.05 -12.38
CA LEU A 433 5.24 -3.38 -11.46
C LEU A 433 4.69 -4.79 -11.70
N PHE A 434 4.56 -5.23 -12.94
CA PHE A 434 4.01 -6.55 -13.27
C PHE A 434 5.02 -7.69 -13.10
N ASP A 435 6.32 -7.40 -13.04
CA ASP A 435 7.37 -8.39 -12.77
C ASP A 435 7.73 -8.50 -11.29
N GLU A 436 7.93 -7.36 -10.64
CA GLU A 436 8.50 -7.26 -9.30
C GLU A 436 7.45 -6.88 -8.26
N GLY A 437 6.22 -6.60 -8.67
CA GLY A 437 5.11 -6.34 -7.75
C GLY A 437 5.25 -5.01 -7.01
N TRP A 438 6.12 -4.11 -7.45
CA TRP A 438 6.29 -2.79 -6.86
C TRP A 438 6.56 -1.69 -7.89
N ILE A 439 6.22 -0.46 -7.52
CA ILE A 439 6.43 0.76 -8.30
C ILE A 439 6.97 1.88 -7.41
N ILE A 440 7.78 2.76 -7.96
CA ILE A 440 8.32 3.95 -7.27
C ILE A 440 7.83 5.20 -7.97
N ASP A 441 7.38 6.20 -7.19
CA ASP A 441 7.05 7.54 -7.72
C ASP A 441 8.31 8.41 -7.88
N GLN A 442 8.17 9.58 -8.49
CA GLN A 442 9.29 10.51 -8.69
C GLN A 442 9.89 11.08 -7.39
N ARG A 443 9.21 10.89 -6.23
CA ARG A 443 9.71 11.27 -4.90
C ARG A 443 10.56 10.15 -4.27
N GLY A 444 10.72 9.02 -4.96
CA GLY A 444 11.39 7.83 -4.41
C GLY A 444 10.51 7.01 -3.47
N ARG A 445 9.21 7.30 -3.36
CA ARG A 445 8.31 6.50 -2.51
C ARG A 445 7.91 5.23 -3.25
N LYS A 446 8.12 4.09 -2.58
CA LYS A 446 7.83 2.76 -3.08
C LYS A 446 6.44 2.29 -2.63
N ALA A 447 5.64 1.80 -3.57
CA ALA A 447 4.38 1.12 -3.30
C ALA A 447 4.41 -0.31 -3.85
N TYR A 448 3.78 -1.23 -3.13
CA TYR A 448 3.67 -2.63 -3.53
C TYR A 448 2.28 -2.89 -4.11
N GLY A 449 2.25 -3.49 -5.29
CA GLY A 449 1.04 -3.89 -6.01
C GLY A 449 0.87 -5.41 -6.09
N ASP A 450 1.59 -6.18 -5.28
CA ASP A 450 1.52 -7.64 -5.18
C ASP A 450 0.13 -8.17 -4.84
N ARG A 451 -0.71 -7.31 -4.24
CA ARG A 451 -2.11 -7.60 -3.89
C ARG A 451 -3.11 -6.89 -4.80
N ALA A 452 -2.64 -6.06 -5.72
CA ALA A 452 -3.53 -5.33 -6.60
C ALA A 452 -3.93 -6.20 -7.79
N ILE A 453 -5.18 -6.05 -8.24
CA ILE A 453 -5.64 -6.62 -9.50
C ILE A 453 -5.57 -5.52 -10.56
N PHE A 454 -4.87 -5.79 -11.66
CA PHE A 454 -4.85 -4.89 -12.81
C PHE A 454 -5.70 -5.48 -13.93
N ILE A 455 -6.67 -4.71 -14.40
CA ILE A 455 -7.55 -5.05 -15.51
C ILE A 455 -7.33 -4.01 -16.59
N LEU A 456 -6.92 -4.44 -17.77
CA LEU A 456 -6.84 -3.63 -18.96
C LEU A 456 -8.07 -3.88 -19.82
N THR A 457 -8.61 -2.87 -20.46
CA THR A 457 -9.64 -3.06 -21.50
C THR A 457 -9.10 -2.62 -22.85
N THR A 458 -9.53 -3.32 -23.89
CA THR A 458 -9.23 -2.95 -25.27
C THR A 458 -10.41 -3.26 -26.18
N ASN A 459 -10.71 -2.34 -27.09
CA ASN A 459 -11.60 -2.58 -28.21
C ASN A 459 -10.84 -3.11 -29.44
N ALA A 460 -9.51 -2.99 -29.45
CA ALA A 460 -8.70 -3.50 -30.55
C ALA A 460 -8.79 -5.03 -30.65
N GLY A 461 -9.00 -5.53 -31.88
CA GLY A 461 -9.15 -6.95 -32.18
C GLY A 461 -10.58 -7.48 -32.10
N ASP A 462 -11.57 -6.61 -31.91
CA ASP A 462 -13.00 -6.92 -31.97
C ASP A 462 -13.42 -7.67 -33.24
N ARG A 463 -12.98 -7.24 -34.42
CA ARG A 463 -13.29 -7.91 -35.70
C ARG A 463 -12.75 -9.34 -35.74
N SER A 464 -11.54 -9.56 -35.23
CA SER A 464 -10.95 -10.89 -35.12
C SER A 464 -11.76 -11.75 -34.16
N ILE A 465 -12.19 -11.19 -33.01
CA ILE A 465 -13.02 -11.89 -32.04
C ILE A 465 -14.37 -12.30 -32.65
N ALA A 466 -15.05 -11.38 -33.36
CA ALA A 466 -16.33 -11.64 -34.01
C ALA A 466 -16.24 -12.71 -35.12
N GLN A 467 -15.13 -12.74 -35.87
CA GLN A 467 -14.89 -13.78 -36.88
C GLN A 467 -14.60 -15.14 -36.24
N LEU A 468 -13.79 -15.17 -35.19
CA LEU A 468 -13.39 -16.40 -34.51
C LEU A 468 -14.51 -17.02 -33.70
N GLN A 469 -15.48 -16.23 -33.23
CA GLN A 469 -16.68 -16.74 -32.57
C GLN A 469 -17.61 -17.54 -33.50
N LYS A 470 -17.48 -17.34 -34.82
CA LYS A 470 -18.18 -18.17 -35.82
C LYS A 470 -17.43 -19.47 -36.13
N SER A 471 -16.22 -19.64 -35.60
CA SER A 471 -15.43 -20.85 -35.73
C SER A 471 -15.41 -21.62 -34.41
N ASP A 472 -15.44 -22.95 -34.46
CA ASP A 472 -15.54 -23.85 -33.29
C ASP A 472 -14.20 -23.97 -32.51
N LYS A 473 -13.49 -22.86 -32.34
CA LYS A 473 -12.15 -22.78 -31.75
C LYS A 473 -12.22 -22.70 -30.23
N SER A 474 -11.22 -23.28 -29.58
CA SER A 474 -11.07 -23.23 -28.13
C SER A 474 -10.80 -21.80 -27.63
N PRO A 475 -11.19 -21.45 -26.39
CA PRO A 475 -10.92 -20.14 -25.79
C PRO A 475 -9.42 -19.75 -25.81
N THR A 476 -8.53 -20.73 -25.65
CA THR A 476 -7.08 -20.56 -25.72
C THR A 476 -6.60 -20.12 -27.10
N GLU A 477 -7.12 -20.73 -28.17
CA GLU A 477 -6.76 -20.36 -29.53
C GLU A 477 -7.26 -18.96 -29.89
N ILE A 478 -8.44 -18.59 -29.39
CA ILE A 478 -8.99 -17.24 -29.55
C ILE A 478 -8.09 -16.22 -28.85
N ALA A 479 -7.70 -16.48 -27.59
CA ALA A 479 -6.81 -15.61 -26.83
C ALA A 479 -5.45 -15.41 -27.52
N ASP A 480 -4.84 -16.46 -28.07
CA ASP A 480 -3.58 -16.38 -28.80
C ASP A 480 -3.70 -15.56 -30.09
N HIS A 481 -4.82 -15.70 -30.81
CA HIS A 481 -5.08 -14.89 -31.99
C HIS A 481 -5.30 -13.42 -31.65
N VAL A 482 -6.01 -13.14 -30.54
CA VAL A 482 -6.19 -11.78 -30.02
C VAL A 482 -4.83 -11.19 -29.63
N ARG A 483 -3.96 -11.94 -28.93
CA ARG A 483 -2.60 -11.51 -28.59
C ARG A 483 -1.79 -11.11 -29.82
N LYS A 484 -1.86 -11.90 -30.91
CA LYS A 484 -1.22 -11.57 -32.21
C LYS A 484 -1.82 -10.35 -32.88
N THR A 485 -3.11 -10.08 -32.67
CA THR A 485 -3.77 -8.89 -33.20
C THR A 485 -3.35 -7.66 -32.40
N LEU A 486 -3.33 -7.74 -31.06
CA LEU A 486 -2.93 -6.65 -30.17
C LEU A 486 -1.48 -6.20 -30.40
N SER A 487 -0.55 -7.12 -30.69
CA SER A 487 0.85 -6.77 -30.99
C SER A 487 1.03 -5.96 -32.28
N ARG A 488 0.02 -5.95 -33.15
CA ARG A 488 -0.02 -5.18 -34.40
C ARG A 488 -0.70 -3.83 -34.25
N VAL A 489 -1.40 -3.58 -33.15
CA VAL A 489 -2.05 -2.29 -32.86
C VAL A 489 -0.99 -1.20 -32.78
N ARG A 490 -1.19 -0.12 -33.53
CA ARG A 490 -0.28 1.02 -33.60
C ARG A 490 -0.94 2.25 -33.02
N HIS A 491 -0.16 3.03 -32.28
CA HIS A 491 -0.58 4.31 -31.74
C HIS A 491 -0.73 5.32 -32.89
N GLU A 492 -1.84 6.05 -32.94
CA GLU A 492 -2.22 6.90 -34.09
C GLU A 492 -1.12 7.91 -34.49
N ARG A 493 -0.47 8.55 -33.50
CA ARG A 493 0.52 9.60 -33.77
C ARG A 493 1.95 9.10 -33.92
N SER A 494 2.35 8.12 -33.11
CA SER A 494 3.74 7.67 -33.05
C SER A 494 4.01 6.46 -33.95
N SER A 495 2.96 5.82 -34.48
CA SER A 495 3.03 4.59 -35.29
C SER A 495 3.78 3.44 -34.60
N GLN A 496 4.03 3.55 -33.30
CA GLN A 496 4.69 2.53 -32.50
C GLN A 496 3.66 1.49 -32.03
N PRO A 497 4.06 0.23 -31.82
CA PRO A 497 3.20 -0.78 -31.21
C PRO A 497 2.71 -0.31 -29.84
N VAL A 498 1.39 -0.19 -29.66
CA VAL A 498 0.81 0.17 -28.35
C VAL A 498 1.13 -0.92 -27.34
N PHE A 499 0.96 -2.18 -27.74
CA PHE A 499 1.22 -3.35 -26.91
C PHE A 499 2.46 -4.10 -27.41
N PRO A 500 3.67 -3.72 -26.98
CA PRO A 500 4.87 -4.45 -27.36
C PRO A 500 4.84 -5.88 -26.79
N PRO A 501 5.51 -6.86 -27.42
CA PRO A 501 5.52 -8.26 -26.94
C PRO A 501 5.97 -8.41 -25.48
N GLN A 502 6.93 -7.59 -25.05
CA GLN A 502 7.42 -7.54 -23.66
C GLN A 502 6.34 -7.15 -22.63
N PHE A 503 5.31 -6.41 -23.06
CA PHE A 503 4.19 -6.04 -22.22
C PHE A 503 3.12 -7.13 -22.25
N LEU A 504 2.80 -7.66 -23.44
CA LEU A 504 1.82 -8.73 -23.60
C LEU A 504 2.19 -10.05 -22.89
N SER A 505 3.49 -10.30 -22.68
CA SER A 505 3.98 -11.45 -21.91
C SER A 505 3.74 -11.33 -20.40
N ARG A 506 3.47 -10.12 -19.88
CA ARG A 506 3.15 -9.86 -18.47
C ARG A 506 1.67 -9.95 -18.15
N ILE A 507 0.84 -9.92 -19.19
CA ILE A 507 -0.59 -10.17 -19.05
C ILE A 507 -0.75 -11.67 -18.80
N ARG A 508 -1.19 -12.00 -17.59
CA ARG A 508 -1.45 -13.38 -17.16
C ARG A 508 -2.50 -14.02 -18.06
N ARG A 509 -3.60 -13.31 -18.32
CA ARG A 509 -4.71 -13.83 -19.11
C ARG A 509 -5.40 -12.77 -19.97
N ILE A 510 -5.73 -13.15 -21.20
CA ILE A 510 -6.59 -12.36 -22.08
C ILE A 510 -7.99 -12.99 -22.02
N ILE A 511 -8.95 -12.23 -21.50
CA ILE A 511 -10.36 -12.63 -21.41
C ILE A 511 -11.12 -11.95 -22.54
N THR A 512 -11.73 -12.75 -23.41
CA THR A 512 -12.46 -12.27 -24.58
C THR A 512 -13.94 -12.12 -24.27
N PHE A 513 -14.55 -11.06 -24.79
CA PHE A 513 -15.97 -10.76 -24.66
C PHE A 513 -16.66 -10.91 -26.01
N ARG A 514 -17.88 -11.44 -25.98
CA ARG A 514 -18.69 -11.67 -27.18
C ARG A 514 -19.64 -10.53 -27.46
N THR A 515 -20.10 -10.48 -28.72
CA THR A 515 -21.22 -9.60 -29.09
C THR A 515 -22.47 -10.00 -28.31
N LEU A 516 -23.32 -9.01 -28.00
CA LEU A 516 -24.52 -9.22 -27.23
C LEU A 516 -25.63 -9.77 -28.15
N GLY A 517 -26.12 -10.97 -27.83
CA GLY A 517 -27.31 -11.56 -28.46
C GLY A 517 -28.61 -11.15 -27.76
N LEU A 518 -29.75 -11.63 -28.27
CA LEU A 518 -31.07 -11.27 -27.74
C LEU A 518 -31.24 -11.63 -26.26
N ASP A 519 -30.80 -12.82 -25.85
CA ASP A 519 -30.93 -13.25 -24.44
C ASP A 519 -30.09 -12.37 -23.50
N ALA A 520 -28.92 -11.92 -23.97
CA ALA A 520 -28.10 -10.98 -23.23
C ALA A 520 -28.81 -9.61 -23.11
N MET A 521 -29.40 -9.12 -24.19
CA MET A 521 -30.14 -7.86 -24.20
C MET A 521 -31.37 -7.93 -23.28
N ARG A 522 -32.08 -9.06 -23.23
CA ARG A 522 -33.18 -9.31 -22.28
C ARG A 522 -32.72 -9.20 -20.83
N GLY A 523 -31.67 -9.91 -20.44
CA GLY A 523 -31.17 -9.85 -19.07
C GLY A 523 -30.60 -8.48 -18.71
N ILE A 524 -29.96 -7.76 -19.65
CA ILE A 524 -29.54 -6.37 -19.44
C ILE A 524 -30.74 -5.45 -19.19
N THR A 525 -31.81 -5.60 -19.98
CA THR A 525 -33.08 -4.86 -19.78
C THR A 525 -33.64 -5.11 -18.39
N GLU A 526 -33.74 -6.37 -17.95
CA GLU A 526 -34.22 -6.72 -16.62
C GLU A 526 -33.40 -6.07 -15.50
N ILE A 527 -32.07 -6.14 -15.59
CA ILE A 527 -31.17 -5.53 -14.59
C ILE A 527 -31.34 -4.01 -14.54
N LEU A 528 -31.39 -3.35 -15.70
CA LEU A 528 -31.51 -1.89 -15.77
C LEU A 528 -32.88 -1.40 -15.30
N LEU A 529 -33.95 -2.13 -15.62
CA LEU A 529 -35.29 -1.87 -15.11
C LEU A 529 -35.35 -2.03 -13.60
N HIS A 530 -34.80 -3.11 -13.05
CA HIS A 530 -34.75 -3.30 -11.59
C HIS A 530 -33.97 -2.18 -10.90
N ARG A 531 -32.83 -1.74 -11.47
CA ARG A 531 -32.08 -0.57 -10.96
C ARG A 531 -32.87 0.73 -11.04
N MET A 532 -33.65 0.92 -12.11
CA MET A 532 -34.54 2.08 -12.26
C MET A 532 -35.65 2.04 -11.20
N GLN A 533 -36.37 0.92 -11.09
CA GLN A 533 -37.45 0.70 -10.12
C GLN A 533 -36.98 0.98 -8.69
N ALA A 534 -35.87 0.36 -8.25
CA ALA A 534 -35.32 0.58 -6.92
C ALA A 534 -34.96 2.05 -6.66
N ARG A 535 -34.46 2.76 -7.67
CA ARG A 535 -34.16 4.21 -7.58
C ARG A 535 -35.44 5.02 -7.43
N TRP A 536 -36.48 4.71 -8.19
CA TRP A 536 -37.77 5.39 -8.13
C TRP A 536 -38.45 5.17 -6.79
N THR A 537 -38.49 3.94 -6.29
CA THR A 537 -39.03 3.63 -4.95
C THR A 537 -38.30 4.43 -3.87
N LYS A 538 -36.96 4.47 -3.91
CA LYS A 538 -36.16 5.18 -2.89
C LYS A 538 -36.27 6.70 -2.98
N SER A 539 -36.29 7.26 -4.19
CA SER A 539 -36.21 8.72 -4.39
C SER A 539 -37.55 9.42 -4.51
N ARG A 540 -38.60 8.70 -4.90
CA ARG A 540 -39.92 9.26 -5.24
C ARG A 540 -41.07 8.54 -4.54
N SER A 541 -40.81 7.46 -3.78
CA SER A 541 -41.84 6.63 -3.16
C SER A 541 -42.89 6.09 -4.15
N LYS A 542 -42.47 5.87 -5.41
CA LYS A 542 -43.32 5.30 -6.47
C LYS A 542 -42.79 3.95 -6.91
N PHE A 543 -43.69 2.97 -7.00
CA PHE A 543 -43.41 1.65 -7.56
C PHE A 543 -43.70 1.68 -9.05
N VAL A 544 -42.70 1.34 -9.87
CA VAL A 544 -42.85 1.30 -11.32
C VAL A 544 -42.91 -0.16 -11.75
N SER A 545 -44.00 -0.59 -12.38
CA SER A 545 -44.12 -1.93 -12.95
C SER A 545 -44.11 -1.82 -14.48
N VAL A 546 -43.36 -2.71 -15.15
CA VAL A 546 -43.21 -2.70 -16.61
C VAL A 546 -43.61 -4.07 -17.13
N SER A 547 -44.62 -4.12 -17.99
CA SER A 547 -45.15 -5.37 -18.53
C SER A 547 -44.09 -6.17 -19.31
N LYS A 548 -44.12 -7.52 -19.20
CA LYS A 548 -43.13 -8.39 -19.87
C LYS A 548 -43.05 -8.17 -21.40
N PRO A 549 -44.16 -7.99 -22.13
CA PRO A 549 -44.11 -7.67 -23.57
C PRO A 549 -43.33 -6.40 -23.87
N LEU A 550 -43.47 -5.35 -23.05
CA LEU A 550 -42.73 -4.11 -23.22
C LEU A 550 -41.23 -4.30 -22.95
N GLN A 551 -40.86 -5.12 -21.95
CA GLN A 551 -39.46 -5.45 -21.68
C GLN A 551 -38.83 -6.22 -22.85
N ASP A 552 -39.55 -7.21 -23.39
CA ASP A 552 -39.10 -7.99 -24.55
C ASP A 552 -38.96 -7.12 -25.79
N TRP A 553 -39.88 -6.19 -26.02
CA TRP A 553 -39.79 -5.23 -27.11
C TRP A 553 -38.56 -4.31 -26.96
N ILE A 554 -38.31 -3.77 -25.76
CA ILE A 554 -37.11 -2.95 -25.49
C ILE A 554 -35.83 -3.75 -25.79
N ALA A 555 -35.77 -5.03 -25.43
CA ALA A 555 -34.62 -5.88 -25.70
C ALA A 555 -34.41 -6.13 -27.20
N GLN A 556 -35.48 -6.40 -27.95
CA GLN A 556 -35.44 -6.61 -29.40
C GLN A 556 -35.04 -5.33 -30.15
N GLU A 557 -35.66 -4.21 -29.80
CA GLU A 557 -35.34 -2.92 -30.41
C GLU A 557 -33.92 -2.49 -30.07
N GLY A 558 -33.47 -2.74 -28.84
CA GLY A 558 -32.09 -2.53 -28.43
C GLY A 558 -31.10 -3.34 -29.26
N LEU A 559 -31.39 -4.62 -29.51
CA LEU A 559 -30.54 -5.45 -30.37
C LEU A 559 -30.48 -4.90 -31.80
N ARG A 560 -31.63 -4.56 -32.38
CA ARG A 560 -31.74 -3.99 -33.73
C ARG A 560 -30.95 -2.69 -33.87
N LEU A 561 -31.08 -1.78 -32.91
CA LEU A 561 -30.34 -0.50 -32.90
C LEU A 561 -28.85 -0.72 -32.68
N ASN A 562 -28.47 -1.69 -31.85
CA ASN A 562 -27.07 -2.04 -31.65
C ASN A 562 -26.44 -2.59 -32.95
N GLU A 563 -27.13 -3.47 -33.67
CA GLU A 563 -26.70 -3.96 -34.98
C GLU A 563 -26.53 -2.84 -36.01
N LEU A 564 -27.46 -1.86 -36.04
CA LEU A 564 -27.35 -0.67 -36.90
C LEU A 564 -26.14 0.20 -36.57
N SER A 565 -25.72 0.24 -35.31
CA SER A 565 -24.50 0.92 -34.85
C SER A 565 -23.23 0.06 -35.00
N ASN A 566 -23.29 -1.05 -35.75
CA ASN A 566 -22.23 -2.05 -35.84
C ASN A 566 -21.74 -2.58 -34.48
N GLY A 567 -22.59 -2.57 -33.44
CA GLY A 567 -22.25 -3.05 -32.10
C GLY A 567 -21.55 -2.04 -31.18
N GLU A 568 -21.40 -0.77 -31.59
CA GLU A 568 -20.67 0.24 -30.82
C GLU A 568 -21.39 0.69 -29.53
N GLU A 569 -22.73 0.64 -29.53
CA GLU A 569 -23.53 1.04 -28.37
C GLU A 569 -23.57 -0.07 -27.28
N GLY A 570 -23.57 -1.33 -27.69
CA GLY A 570 -23.69 -2.49 -26.83
C GLY A 570 -24.90 -2.40 -25.90
N GLY A 571 -24.74 -2.72 -24.61
CA GLY A 571 -25.80 -2.63 -23.62
C GLY A 571 -26.22 -1.20 -23.26
N ARG A 572 -25.46 -0.17 -23.66
CA ARG A 572 -25.79 1.24 -23.35
C ARG A 572 -27.06 1.69 -24.07
N ILE A 573 -27.36 1.11 -25.23
CA ILE A 573 -28.58 1.40 -25.99
C ILE A 573 -29.84 1.10 -25.18
N ILE A 574 -29.82 0.07 -24.34
CA ILE A 574 -30.97 -0.29 -23.49
C ILE A 574 -31.23 0.81 -22.46
N GLN A 575 -30.18 1.38 -21.88
CA GLN A 575 -30.32 2.49 -20.94
C GLN A 575 -30.96 3.71 -21.62
N LYS A 576 -30.55 4.00 -22.85
CA LYS A 576 -31.14 5.07 -23.66
C LYS A 576 -32.62 4.79 -23.96
N LEU A 577 -32.96 3.57 -24.38
CA LEU A 577 -34.34 3.16 -24.63
C LEU A 577 -35.21 3.22 -23.38
N ILE A 578 -34.71 2.81 -22.21
CA ILE A 578 -35.45 2.94 -20.95
C ILE A 578 -35.75 4.41 -20.64
N SER A 579 -34.78 5.30 -20.76
CA SER A 579 -35.02 6.74 -20.53
C SER A 579 -36.01 7.33 -21.55
N GLU A 580 -35.88 6.99 -22.84
CA GLU A 580 -36.75 7.50 -23.91
C GLU A 580 -38.17 6.92 -23.88
N ARG A 581 -38.33 5.65 -23.50
CA ARG A 581 -39.62 4.94 -23.59
C ARG A 581 -40.35 4.81 -22.28
N ILE A 582 -39.64 4.82 -21.16
CA ILE A 582 -40.26 4.66 -19.85
C ILE A 582 -40.25 6.01 -19.14
N GLU A 583 -39.07 6.57 -18.87
CA GLU A 583 -38.98 7.78 -18.04
C GLU A 583 -39.64 9.00 -18.71
N TYR A 584 -39.45 9.17 -20.02
CA TYR A 584 -40.06 10.28 -20.77
C TYR A 584 -41.58 10.16 -20.88
N GLU A 585 -42.12 8.96 -21.10
CA GLU A 585 -43.58 8.75 -21.16
C GLU A 585 -44.23 8.93 -19.78
N ILE A 586 -43.54 8.53 -18.70
CA ILE A 586 -43.98 8.86 -17.34
C ILE A 586 -44.01 10.37 -17.13
N LEU A 587 -42.96 11.10 -17.56
CA LEU A 587 -42.90 12.56 -17.44
C LEU A 587 -44.04 13.24 -18.22
N LYS A 588 -44.30 12.79 -19.44
CA LYS A 588 -45.39 13.30 -20.28
C LYS A 588 -46.75 13.07 -19.63
N SER A 589 -46.97 11.90 -19.05
CA SER A 589 -48.21 11.56 -18.34
C SER A 589 -48.36 12.33 -17.03
N ALA A 590 -47.28 12.52 -16.28
CA ALA A 590 -47.25 13.34 -15.07
C ALA A 590 -47.57 14.81 -15.38
N THR A 591 -47.08 15.33 -16.50
CA THR A 591 -47.37 16.70 -16.94
C THR A 591 -48.82 16.87 -17.40
N ALA A 592 -49.38 15.85 -18.07
CA ALA A 592 -50.76 15.86 -18.52
C ALA A 592 -51.79 15.71 -17.38
N CYS A 593 -51.45 14.97 -16.32
CA CYS A 593 -52.33 14.73 -15.17
C CYS A 593 -51.58 14.89 -13.83
N PRO A 594 -51.24 16.12 -13.39
CA PRO A 594 -50.38 16.34 -12.23
C PRO A 594 -50.94 15.78 -10.91
N GLN A 595 -52.23 16.04 -10.62
CA GLN A 595 -52.87 15.56 -9.38
C GLN A 595 -52.90 14.03 -9.31
N LYS A 596 -53.31 13.38 -10.40
CA LYS A 596 -53.34 11.91 -10.47
C LYS A 596 -51.95 11.30 -10.29
N TYR A 597 -50.92 11.97 -10.80
CA TYR A 597 -49.54 11.55 -10.59
C TYR A 597 -49.06 11.81 -9.17
N GLU A 598 -49.44 12.90 -8.50
CA GLU A 598 -49.08 13.13 -7.10
C GLU A 598 -49.66 12.05 -6.18
N ASP A 599 -50.94 11.72 -6.37
CA ASP A 599 -51.68 10.79 -5.53
C ASP A 599 -51.31 9.31 -5.77
N CYS A 600 -50.76 8.97 -6.94
CA CYS A 600 -50.44 7.56 -7.24
C CYS A 600 -49.23 7.05 -6.45
N THR A 601 -49.28 5.76 -6.09
CA THR A 601 -48.13 5.06 -5.50
C THR A 601 -47.54 4.05 -6.46
N GLU A 602 -48.34 3.59 -7.43
CA GLU A 602 -47.92 2.65 -8.45
C GLU A 602 -48.12 3.21 -9.86
N LEU A 603 -47.13 2.95 -10.72
CA LEU A 603 -47.08 3.32 -12.13
C LEU A 603 -46.89 2.05 -12.96
N GLY A 604 -47.97 1.56 -13.56
CA GLY A 604 -47.96 0.41 -14.46
C GLY A 604 -47.77 0.82 -15.91
N LEU A 605 -46.73 0.32 -16.57
CA LEU A 605 -46.48 0.56 -17.99
C LEU A 605 -46.81 -0.69 -18.81
N VAL A 606 -47.85 -0.57 -19.63
CA VAL A 606 -48.37 -1.64 -20.48
C VAL A 606 -48.16 -1.28 -21.95
N MET A 607 -47.76 -2.28 -22.75
CA MET A 607 -47.66 -2.15 -24.20
C MET A 607 -49.08 -2.09 -24.80
N GLY A 608 -49.45 -0.99 -25.43
CA GLY A 608 -50.74 -0.84 -26.09
C GLY A 608 -50.82 -1.59 -27.42
N GLU A 609 -52.04 -1.96 -27.83
CA GLU A 609 -52.30 -2.71 -29.07
C GLU A 609 -52.07 -1.88 -30.36
N GLN A 610 -51.98 -0.55 -30.24
CA GLN A 610 -51.75 0.36 -31.37
C GLN A 610 -50.26 0.71 -31.53
N LEU A 611 -49.74 0.55 -32.75
CA LEU A 611 -48.41 1.05 -33.12
C LEU A 611 -48.50 2.53 -33.53
N GLU A 612 -47.58 3.35 -33.05
CA GLU A 612 -47.31 4.71 -33.53
C GLU A 612 -46.66 4.69 -34.93
N GLU A 613 -46.52 5.85 -35.56
CA GLU A 613 -45.74 6.00 -36.80
C GLU A 613 -44.32 5.40 -36.61
N LYS A 614 -43.89 4.57 -37.58
CA LYS A 614 -42.61 3.82 -37.60
C LYS A 614 -42.56 2.52 -36.78
N GLY A 615 -43.70 1.93 -36.40
CA GLY A 615 -43.74 0.57 -35.82
C GLY A 615 -43.33 0.52 -34.34
N ILE A 616 -43.52 1.63 -33.63
CA ILE A 616 -43.22 1.81 -32.22
C ILE A 616 -44.50 1.53 -31.41
N PRO A 617 -44.48 0.74 -30.33
CA PRO A 617 -45.65 0.50 -29.52
C PRO A 617 -46.05 1.76 -28.74
N LYS A 618 -47.34 2.09 -28.76
CA LYS A 618 -47.90 3.10 -27.85
C LYS A 618 -47.89 2.56 -26.43
N ILE A 619 -47.38 3.32 -25.47
CA ILE A 619 -47.30 2.90 -24.07
C ILE A 619 -48.50 3.46 -23.31
N GLN A 620 -49.23 2.60 -22.62
CA GLN A 620 -50.31 3.00 -21.71
C GLN A 620 -49.76 3.02 -20.28
N ILE A 621 -50.03 4.11 -19.56
CA ILE A 621 -49.61 4.29 -18.17
C ILE A 621 -50.84 4.24 -17.27
N GLU A 622 -50.86 3.23 -16.41
CA GLU A 622 -51.83 3.04 -15.34
C GLU A 622 -51.27 3.66 -14.06
N MET A 623 -52.03 4.56 -13.44
CA MET A 623 -51.66 5.23 -12.19
C MET A 623 -52.66 4.81 -11.12
N SER A 624 -52.19 4.13 -10.07
CA SER A 624 -53.00 3.62 -8.95
C SER A 624 -52.46 4.00 -7.58
#